data_AF-G8YPH6-F1
#
_entry.id   AF-G8YPH6-F1
#
_cell.length_a   1.000
_cell.length_b   1.000
_cell.length_c   1.000
_cell.angle_alpha   90.00
_cell.angle_beta   90.00
_cell.angle_gamma   90.00
#
_symmetry.space_group_name_H-M   'P 1'
#
loop_
_entity.id
_entity.type
_entity.pdbx_description
1 polymer ?
#
loop_
_entity_poly.entity_id
_entity_poly.type
_entity_poly.pdbx_seq_one_letter_code
_entity_poly.pdbx_strand_id
1 'polypeptide(L)'
;MSDREKLDKVKRIFQDSYIAEKDIDVSPDDENVQLNYSTRLSNDISRTQSYLKQAETAINSLKKKLESSSVEDETFSLKKEIIALYESNSKIGYVPDKTDSIGIASASHLINEMISQQKDAISDMQAGNRRVNDEIKLKHELKTDYERMAQLLDQKIQSNKSNIDAIKKKNGDFDVSPITEISTKRKFDDKLKVAYDIEEDLLSFLKRVIIKFLAVTDWESEEIMTEKDLQRNVNSLLGTIDGFVTNLVRNSKTNSTSDWLIIEPTSTERRLIKHLILNGILTEREDSNQIRYIVKLRDIGLTI
;
A
#
# COMPACT_ATOMS: atom_id res chain seq x y z
N MET A 1 -36.18 35.20 -10.48
CA MET A 1 -35.92 34.91 -9.04
C MET A 1 -34.65 34.11 -8.96
N SER A 2 -33.61 34.71 -8.39
CA SER A 2 -32.26 34.17 -8.34
C SER A 2 -32.19 33.03 -7.33
N ASP A 3 -31.41 31.98 -7.58
CA ASP A 3 -31.27 30.84 -6.67
C ASP A 3 -30.79 31.24 -5.26
N ARG A 4 -30.20 32.44 -5.11
CA ARG A 4 -29.91 33.07 -3.81
C ARG A 4 -31.16 33.39 -2.99
N GLU A 5 -32.24 33.85 -3.63
CA GLU A 5 -33.50 34.18 -2.94
C GLU A 5 -34.20 32.93 -2.40
N LYS A 6 -34.09 31.80 -3.13
CA LYS A 6 -34.61 30.51 -2.66
C LYS A 6 -33.83 30.00 -1.46
N LEU A 7 -32.50 30.14 -1.49
CA LEU A 7 -31.63 29.70 -0.40
C LEU A 7 -31.85 30.53 0.87
N ASP A 8 -32.06 31.84 0.74
CA ASP A 8 -32.36 32.73 1.87
C ASP A 8 -33.76 32.46 2.45
N LYS A 9 -34.74 32.09 1.61
CA LYS A 9 -36.07 31.68 2.07
C LYS A 9 -36.02 30.38 2.86
N VAL A 10 -35.21 29.41 2.42
CA VAL A 10 -34.98 28.15 3.14
C VAL A 10 -34.26 28.41 4.47
N LYS A 11 -33.23 29.27 4.48
CA LYS A 11 -32.54 29.66 5.72
C LYS A 11 -33.46 30.32 6.73
N ARG A 12 -34.38 31.20 6.30
CA ARG A 12 -35.38 31.78 7.20
C ARG A 12 -36.31 30.73 7.78
N ILE A 13 -36.80 29.79 6.97
CA ILE A 13 -37.66 28.71 7.46
C ILE A 13 -36.95 27.87 8.53
N PHE A 14 -35.65 27.58 8.34
CA PHE A 14 -34.86 26.82 9.32
C PHE A 14 -34.43 27.63 10.56
N GLN A 15 -34.31 28.95 10.45
CA GLN A 15 -34.02 29.84 11.59
C GLN A 15 -35.27 30.13 12.42
N ASP A 16 -36.43 30.29 11.77
CA ASP A 16 -37.72 30.51 12.42
C ASP A 16 -38.29 29.23 13.04
N SER A 17 -37.80 28.05 12.63
CA SER A 17 -38.14 26.75 13.23
C SER A 17 -37.31 26.37 14.46
N TYR A 18 -36.50 27.31 15.00
CA TYR A 18 -35.96 27.14 16.35
C TYR A 18 -37.13 27.33 17.32
N ILE A 19 -37.91 26.27 17.50
CA ILE A 19 -38.85 26.13 18.60
C ILE A 19 -37.97 26.15 19.85
N ALA A 20 -37.79 27.34 20.42
CA ALA A 20 -37.30 27.48 21.77
C ALA A 20 -38.15 26.53 22.62
N GLU A 21 -37.49 25.65 23.37
CA GLU A 21 -38.08 24.90 24.47
C GLU A 21 -38.69 25.91 25.44
N LYS A 22 -39.89 26.37 25.09
CA LYS A 22 -40.71 27.17 25.97
C LYS A 22 -41.28 26.11 26.90
N ASP A 23 -40.77 26.06 28.11
CA ASP A 23 -41.34 25.27 29.21
C ASP A 23 -42.85 25.46 29.13
N ILE A 24 -43.53 24.39 28.70
CA ILE A 24 -44.98 24.37 28.63
C ILE A 24 -45.39 24.27 30.10
N ASP A 25 -45.75 25.41 30.67
CA ASP A 25 -46.42 25.47 31.95
C ASP A 25 -47.74 24.72 31.77
N VAL A 26 -47.75 23.43 32.10
CA VAL A 26 -48.87 22.53 31.87
C VAL A 26 -50.00 23.01 32.76
N SER A 27 -51.04 23.59 32.15
CA SER A 27 -52.25 23.96 32.87
C SER A 27 -52.80 22.70 33.59
N PRO A 28 -53.33 22.80 34.82
CA PRO A 28 -53.93 21.65 35.51
C PRO A 28 -55.07 21.00 34.72
N ASP A 29 -55.66 21.71 33.75
CA ASP A 29 -56.64 21.17 32.80
C ASP A 29 -55.98 20.21 31.78
N ASP A 30 -54.74 20.45 31.36
CA ASP A 30 -53.99 19.61 30.43
C ASP A 30 -53.53 18.30 31.07
N GLU A 31 -53.15 18.32 32.35
CA GLU A 31 -52.83 17.09 33.10
C GLU A 31 -54.03 16.15 33.19
N ASN A 32 -55.23 16.70 33.43
CA ASN A 32 -56.47 15.93 33.45
C ASN A 32 -56.82 15.34 32.08
N VAL A 33 -56.58 16.09 31.00
CA VAL A 33 -56.78 15.59 29.63
C VAL A 33 -55.80 14.47 29.30
N GLN A 34 -54.52 14.61 29.66
CA GLN A 34 -53.49 13.58 29.45
C GLN A 34 -53.78 12.31 30.26
N LEU A 35 -54.20 12.45 31.52
CA LEU A 35 -54.55 11.32 32.39
C LEU A 35 -55.79 10.57 31.86
N ASN A 36 -56.79 11.31 31.38
CA ASN A 36 -57.96 10.70 30.75
C ASN A 36 -57.60 9.97 29.44
N TYR A 37 -56.71 10.55 28.63
CA TYR A 37 -56.21 9.92 27.42
C TYR A 37 -55.41 8.63 27.73
N SER A 38 -54.50 8.68 28.70
CA SER A 38 -53.69 7.52 29.09
C SER A 38 -54.54 6.37 29.63
N THR A 39 -55.56 6.69 30.44
CA THR A 39 -56.52 5.71 30.96
C THR A 39 -57.34 5.08 29.84
N ARG A 40 -57.81 5.87 28.86
CA ARG A 40 -58.53 5.35 27.68
C ARG A 40 -57.65 4.43 26.84
N LEU A 41 -56.42 4.86 26.55
CA LEU A 41 -55.47 4.05 25.79
C LEU A 41 -55.14 2.73 26.50
N SER A 42 -54.96 2.76 27.83
CA SER A 42 -54.74 1.55 28.63
C SER A 42 -55.92 0.57 28.54
N ASN A 43 -57.15 1.09 28.54
CA ASN A 43 -58.35 0.27 28.38
C ASN A 43 -58.46 -0.31 26.96
N ASP A 44 -58.16 0.49 25.93
CA ASP A 44 -58.13 0.04 24.54
C ASP A 44 -57.09 -1.07 24.33
N ILE A 45 -55.88 -0.91 24.89
CA ILE A 45 -54.82 -1.93 24.89
C ILE A 45 -55.30 -3.22 25.58
N SER A 46 -55.90 -3.10 26.76
CA SER A 46 -56.39 -4.27 27.52
C SER A 46 -57.46 -5.03 26.75
N ARG A 47 -58.37 -4.29 26.09
CA ARG A 47 -59.43 -4.85 25.26
C ARG A 47 -58.89 -5.57 24.03
N THR A 48 -57.97 -4.93 23.30
CA THR A 48 -57.33 -5.53 22.11
C THR A 48 -56.49 -6.75 22.47
N GLN A 49 -55.78 -6.75 23.60
CA GLN A 49 -55.10 -7.93 24.13
C GLN A 49 -56.07 -9.09 24.42
N SER A 50 -57.26 -8.79 24.95
CA SER A 50 -58.30 -9.82 25.18
C SER A 50 -58.80 -10.41 23.87
N TYR A 51 -59.06 -9.59 22.85
CA TYR A 51 -59.43 -10.07 21.51
C TYR A 51 -58.35 -10.94 20.89
N LEU A 52 -57.08 -10.54 21.04
CA LEU A 52 -55.94 -11.32 20.55
C LEU A 52 -55.88 -12.69 21.23
N LYS A 53 -56.02 -12.74 22.56
CA LYS A 53 -56.04 -14.00 23.31
C LYS A 53 -57.22 -14.90 22.92
N GLN A 54 -58.40 -14.33 22.69
CA GLN A 54 -59.56 -15.07 22.20
C GLN A 54 -59.32 -15.63 20.80
N ALA A 55 -58.74 -14.83 19.90
CA ALA A 55 -58.39 -15.26 18.56
C ALA A 55 -57.35 -16.39 18.57
N GLU A 56 -56.29 -16.29 19.37
CA GLU A 56 -55.29 -17.35 19.55
C GLU A 56 -55.92 -18.64 20.08
N THR A 57 -56.81 -18.52 21.07
CA THR A 57 -57.53 -19.68 21.63
C THR A 57 -58.39 -20.34 20.55
N ALA A 58 -59.13 -19.57 19.77
CA ALA A 58 -59.95 -20.08 18.67
C ALA A 58 -59.11 -20.75 17.57
N ILE A 59 -57.99 -20.13 17.17
CA ILE A 59 -57.04 -20.70 16.21
C ILE A 59 -56.51 -22.05 16.71
N ASN A 60 -56.10 -22.13 17.98
CA ASN A 60 -55.60 -23.37 18.58
C ASN A 60 -56.68 -24.46 18.67
N SER A 61 -57.92 -24.09 19.01
CA SER A 61 -59.05 -25.03 18.99
C SER A 61 -59.35 -25.55 17.59
N LEU A 62 -59.28 -24.70 16.56
CA LEU A 62 -59.49 -25.10 15.17
C LEU A 62 -58.37 -26.01 14.66
N LYS A 63 -57.10 -25.69 14.96
CA LYS A 63 -55.95 -26.54 14.61
C LYS A 63 -56.07 -27.94 15.21
N LYS A 64 -56.39 -28.04 16.51
CA LYS A 64 -56.61 -29.33 17.18
C LYS A 64 -57.73 -30.15 16.55
N LYS A 65 -58.82 -29.49 16.12
CA LYS A 65 -59.93 -30.17 15.41
C LYS A 65 -59.49 -30.66 14.03
N LEU A 66 -58.70 -29.87 13.31
CA LEU A 66 -58.18 -30.21 11.99
C LEU A 66 -57.22 -31.41 12.05
N GLU A 67 -56.34 -31.45 13.06
CA GLU A 67 -55.44 -32.58 13.33
C GLU A 67 -56.19 -33.88 13.65
N SER A 68 -57.38 -33.78 14.25
CA SER A 68 -58.25 -34.93 14.55
C SER A 68 -59.10 -35.40 13.37
N SER A 69 -59.22 -34.63 12.30
CA SER A 69 -59.99 -34.95 11.09
C SER A 69 -59.05 -35.24 9.92
N SER A 70 -58.29 -36.33 10.01
CA SER A 70 -57.20 -36.64 9.08
C SER A 70 -57.64 -37.53 7.90
N VAL A 71 -58.39 -37.00 6.92
CA VAL A 71 -58.45 -37.57 5.55
C VAL A 71 -58.89 -36.48 4.55
N GLU A 72 -57.97 -35.71 3.96
CA GLU A 72 -58.27 -34.93 2.74
C GLU A 72 -57.08 -34.92 1.76
N ASP A 73 -57.37 -35.14 0.47
CA ASP A 73 -56.42 -35.15 -0.64
C ASP A 73 -55.66 -33.82 -0.81
N GLU A 74 -54.35 -33.89 -1.07
CA GLU A 74 -53.44 -32.74 -1.20
C GLU A 74 -53.89 -31.70 -2.26
N THR A 75 -54.49 -32.15 -3.36
CA THR A 75 -54.98 -31.25 -4.43
C THR A 75 -56.28 -30.54 -4.07
N PHE A 76 -57.10 -31.10 -3.17
CA PHE A 76 -58.30 -30.46 -2.64
C PHE A 76 -57.96 -29.43 -1.56
N SER A 77 -56.88 -29.68 -0.80
CA SER A 77 -56.33 -28.76 0.21
C SER A 77 -55.87 -27.43 -0.40
N LEU A 78 -55.08 -27.45 -1.48
CA LEU A 78 -54.56 -26.23 -2.11
C LEU A 78 -55.67 -25.31 -2.65
N LYS A 79 -56.73 -25.88 -3.26
CA LYS A 79 -57.86 -25.09 -3.75
C LYS A 79 -58.64 -24.43 -2.61
N LYS A 80 -58.84 -25.13 -1.49
CA LYS A 80 -59.45 -24.57 -0.28
C LYS A 80 -58.62 -23.45 0.30
N GLU A 81 -57.30 -23.61 0.34
CA GLU A 81 -56.37 -22.59 0.81
C GLU A 81 -56.44 -21.32 -0.04
N ILE A 82 -56.41 -21.45 -1.38
CA ILE A 82 -56.53 -20.30 -2.29
C ILE A 82 -57.86 -19.57 -2.10
N ILE A 83 -58.98 -20.30 -1.96
CA ILE A 83 -60.30 -19.71 -1.72
C ILE A 83 -60.33 -19.00 -0.35
N ALA A 84 -59.78 -19.62 0.69
CA ALA A 84 -59.71 -19.04 2.03
C ALA A 84 -58.83 -17.79 2.07
N LEU A 85 -57.69 -17.78 1.37
CA LEU A 85 -56.84 -16.61 1.23
C LEU A 85 -57.54 -15.48 0.47
N TYR A 86 -58.24 -15.80 -0.62
CA TYR A 86 -59.01 -14.80 -1.37
C TYR A 86 -60.11 -14.17 -0.50
N GLU A 87 -60.85 -15.00 0.25
CA GLU A 87 -61.91 -14.50 1.12
C GLU A 87 -61.38 -13.73 2.34
N SER A 88 -60.26 -14.17 2.91
CA SER A 88 -59.56 -13.48 4.02
C SER A 88 -59.07 -12.10 3.58
N ASN A 89 -58.44 -12.00 2.40
CA ASN A 89 -57.96 -10.71 1.88
C ASN A 89 -59.09 -9.75 1.45
N SER A 90 -60.29 -10.28 1.20
CA SER A 90 -61.46 -9.48 0.84
C SER A 90 -62.12 -8.81 2.05
N LYS A 91 -61.88 -9.32 3.27
CA LYS A 91 -62.53 -8.87 4.50
C LYS A 91 -61.51 -8.26 5.46
N ILE A 92 -61.87 -7.12 6.06
CA ILE A 92 -61.05 -6.52 7.12
C ILE A 92 -61.34 -7.25 8.44
N GLY A 93 -60.32 -7.87 9.03
CA GLY A 93 -60.47 -8.71 10.23
C GLY A 93 -60.71 -7.93 11.53
N TYR A 94 -60.31 -6.66 11.60
CA TYR A 94 -60.50 -5.81 12.77
C TYR A 94 -60.91 -4.40 12.36
N VAL A 95 -62.00 -3.91 12.95
CA VAL A 95 -62.48 -2.55 12.76
C VAL A 95 -62.46 -1.86 14.12
N PRO A 96 -61.64 -0.81 14.29
CA PRO A 96 -61.57 -0.10 15.56
C PRO A 96 -62.87 0.68 15.82
N ASP A 97 -63.20 0.86 17.10
CA ASP A 97 -64.31 1.71 17.50
C ASP A 97 -63.99 3.18 17.27
N LYS A 98 -65.03 4.02 17.12
CA LYS A 98 -64.87 5.47 16.93
C LYS A 98 -64.13 6.17 18.08
N THR A 99 -64.12 5.57 19.26
CA THR A 99 -63.48 6.09 20.47
C THR A 99 -62.08 5.51 20.69
N ASP A 100 -61.62 4.64 19.80
CA ASP A 100 -60.34 3.96 19.94
C ASP A 100 -59.18 4.93 19.69
N SER A 101 -58.26 4.97 20.66
CA SER A 101 -57.11 5.85 20.66
C SER A 101 -55.82 5.19 20.12
N ILE A 102 -55.85 3.88 19.84
CA ILE A 102 -54.69 3.09 19.39
C ILE A 102 -54.16 3.56 18.05
N GLY A 103 -55.04 3.94 17.11
CA GLY A 103 -54.61 4.42 15.79
C GLY A 103 -53.77 5.69 15.88
N ILE A 104 -54.20 6.63 16.71
CA ILE A 104 -53.49 7.90 16.96
C ILE A 104 -52.18 7.62 17.70
N ALA A 105 -52.21 6.76 18.73
CA ALA A 105 -51.02 6.38 19.49
C ALA A 105 -49.96 5.70 18.60
N SER A 106 -50.38 4.77 17.75
CA SER A 106 -49.51 4.07 16.80
C SER A 106 -48.92 5.02 15.76
N ALA A 107 -49.74 5.92 15.20
CA ALA A 107 -49.26 6.92 14.26
C ALA A 107 -48.24 7.87 14.92
N SER A 108 -48.52 8.32 16.15
CA SER A 108 -47.61 9.17 16.93
C SER A 108 -46.28 8.45 17.22
N HIS A 109 -46.34 7.18 17.62
CA HIS A 109 -45.15 6.37 17.85
C HIS A 109 -44.28 6.25 16.59
N LEU A 110 -44.89 5.91 15.45
CA LEU A 110 -44.18 5.79 14.17
C LEU A 110 -43.58 7.13 13.72
N ILE A 111 -44.31 8.24 13.90
CA ILE A 111 -43.79 9.57 13.57
C ILE A 111 -42.59 9.92 14.46
N ASN A 112 -42.67 9.66 15.76
CA ASN A 112 -41.56 9.92 16.68
C ASN A 112 -40.34 9.06 16.37
N GLU A 113 -40.56 7.80 15.99
CA GLU A 113 -39.48 6.91 15.55
C GLU A 113 -38.83 7.43 14.25
N MET A 114 -39.63 7.83 13.26
CA MET A 114 -39.13 8.43 12.02
C MET A 114 -38.36 9.72 12.27
N ILE A 115 -38.82 10.58 13.19
CA ILE A 115 -38.11 11.80 13.59
C ILE A 115 -36.77 11.45 14.23
N SER A 116 -36.73 10.44 15.11
CA SER A 116 -35.48 9.98 15.73
C SER A 116 -34.49 9.46 14.68
N GLN A 117 -34.95 8.57 13.80
CA GLN A 117 -34.13 8.03 12.70
C GLN A 117 -33.63 9.14 11.77
N GLN A 118 -34.47 10.12 11.46
CA GLN A 118 -34.08 11.26 10.64
C GLN A 118 -33.05 12.15 11.35
N LYS A 119 -33.19 12.37 12.66
CA LYS A 119 -32.22 13.13 13.45
C LYS A 119 -30.84 12.45 13.45
N ASP A 120 -30.81 11.14 13.62
CA ASP A 120 -29.58 10.36 13.59
C ASP A 120 -28.95 10.40 12.19
N ALA A 121 -29.73 10.20 11.14
CA ALA A 121 -29.25 10.31 9.76
C ALA A 121 -28.69 11.70 9.42
N ILE A 122 -29.33 12.77 9.91
CA ILE A 122 -28.82 14.15 9.73
C ILE A 122 -27.49 14.33 10.48
N SER A 123 -27.39 13.83 11.71
CA SER A 123 -26.15 13.89 12.49
C SER A 123 -25.00 13.17 11.76
N ASP A 124 -25.25 11.97 11.24
CA ASP A 124 -24.27 11.19 10.49
C ASP A 124 -23.86 11.89 9.19
N MET A 125 -24.83 12.45 8.46
CA MET A 125 -24.55 13.25 7.25
C MET A 125 -23.73 14.51 7.57
N GLN A 126 -24.01 15.19 8.69
CA GLN A 126 -23.24 16.35 9.11
C GLN A 126 -21.80 15.98 9.49
N ALA A 127 -21.60 14.87 10.20
CA ALA A 127 -20.28 14.36 10.52
C ALA A 127 -19.49 13.97 9.26
N GLY A 128 -20.15 13.30 8.30
CA GLY A 128 -19.59 12.98 6.99
C GLY A 128 -19.19 14.23 6.20
N ASN A 129 -20.06 15.23 6.13
CA ASN A 129 -19.80 16.49 5.42
C ASN A 129 -18.63 17.28 6.03
N ARG A 130 -18.46 17.26 7.36
CA ARG A 130 -17.29 17.88 7.99
C ARG A 130 -15.99 17.23 7.53
N ARG A 131 -15.93 15.90 7.55
CA ARG A 131 -14.75 15.14 7.08
C ARG A 131 -14.42 15.43 5.61
N VAL A 132 -15.44 15.44 4.74
CA VAL A 132 -15.26 15.73 3.32
C VAL A 132 -14.79 17.18 3.10
N ASN A 133 -15.34 18.14 3.84
CA ASN A 133 -14.89 19.53 3.76
C ASN A 133 -13.44 19.71 4.21
N ASP A 134 -13.00 18.99 5.23
CA ASP A 134 -11.61 19.01 5.68
C ASP A 134 -10.67 18.40 4.62
N GLU A 135 -11.10 17.30 3.98
CA GLU A 135 -10.35 16.71 2.86
C GLU A 135 -10.27 17.64 1.64
N ILE A 136 -11.36 18.35 1.33
CA ILE A 136 -11.39 19.34 0.25
C ILE A 136 -10.41 20.47 0.55
N LYS A 137 -10.37 20.98 1.79
CA LYS A 137 -9.41 22.02 2.19
C LYS A 137 -7.97 21.54 2.00
N LEU A 138 -7.65 20.35 2.50
CA LEU A 138 -6.32 19.75 2.35
C LEU A 138 -5.91 19.62 0.88
N LYS A 139 -6.80 19.10 0.02
CA LYS A 139 -6.55 18.97 -1.41
C LYS A 139 -6.38 20.32 -2.10
N HIS A 140 -7.11 21.34 -1.65
CA HIS A 140 -6.97 22.69 -2.17
C HIS A 140 -5.61 23.30 -1.80
N GLU A 141 -5.19 23.17 -0.55
CA GLU A 141 -3.85 23.58 -0.08
C GLU A 141 -2.75 22.89 -0.90
N LEU A 142 -2.83 21.56 -1.04
CA LEU A 142 -1.87 20.79 -1.82
C LEU A 142 -1.82 21.24 -3.30
N LYS A 143 -2.98 21.54 -3.89
CA LYS A 143 -3.04 22.09 -5.26
C LYS A 143 -2.34 23.44 -5.34
N THR A 144 -2.55 24.34 -4.38
CA THR A 144 -1.87 25.64 -4.35
C THR A 144 -0.36 25.50 -4.22
N ASP A 145 0.12 24.52 -3.44
CA ASP A 145 1.55 24.21 -3.33
C ASP A 145 2.13 23.71 -4.66
N TYR A 146 1.42 22.83 -5.37
CA TYR A 146 1.84 22.38 -6.70
C TYR A 146 1.86 23.52 -7.72
N GLU A 147 0.86 24.40 -7.71
CA GLU A 147 0.83 25.58 -8.58
C GLU A 147 2.02 26.50 -8.28
N ARG A 148 2.36 26.70 -7.00
CA ARG A 148 3.55 27.46 -6.59
C ARG A 148 4.84 26.80 -7.06
N MET A 149 4.97 25.47 -6.91
CA MET A 149 6.13 24.73 -7.42
C MET A 149 6.26 24.85 -8.95
N ALA A 150 5.15 24.76 -9.69
CA ALA A 150 5.13 24.93 -11.13
C ALA A 150 5.61 26.34 -11.52
N GLN A 151 5.13 27.39 -10.84
CA GLN A 151 5.58 28.76 -11.07
C GLN A 151 7.08 28.93 -10.78
N LEU A 152 7.60 28.34 -9.70
CA LEU A 152 9.03 28.37 -9.39
C LEU A 152 9.87 27.63 -10.44
N LEU A 153 9.38 26.51 -10.96
CA LEU A 153 10.01 25.79 -12.05
C LEU A 153 10.02 26.62 -13.34
N ASP A 154 8.90 27.25 -13.70
CA ASP A 154 8.82 28.12 -14.87
C ASP A 154 9.76 29.33 -14.74
N GLN A 155 9.81 29.97 -13.58
CA GLN A 155 10.77 31.05 -13.31
C GLN A 155 12.21 30.56 -13.44
N LYS A 156 12.52 29.37 -12.92
CA LYS A 156 13.86 28.77 -13.04
C LYS A 156 14.20 28.41 -14.48
N ILE A 157 13.23 27.90 -15.26
CA ILE A 157 13.41 27.62 -16.68
C ILE A 157 13.64 28.92 -17.46
N GLN A 158 12.89 29.98 -17.19
CA GLN A 158 13.08 31.28 -17.83
C GLN A 158 14.42 31.94 -17.44
N SER A 159 14.81 31.88 -16.16
CA SER A 159 16.11 32.35 -15.69
C SER A 159 17.25 31.52 -16.31
N ASN A 160 17.12 30.20 -16.37
CA ASN A 160 18.11 29.34 -17.03
C ASN A 160 18.15 29.57 -18.54
N LYS A 161 17.01 29.81 -19.20
CA LYS A 161 16.98 30.12 -20.64
C LYS A 161 17.64 31.46 -20.92
N SER A 162 17.38 32.49 -20.12
CA SER A 162 18.07 33.78 -20.24
C SER A 162 19.57 33.67 -19.91
N ASN A 163 19.97 32.85 -18.94
CA ASN A 163 21.37 32.53 -18.67
C ASN A 163 22.02 31.77 -19.84
N ILE A 164 21.33 30.78 -20.42
CA ILE A 164 21.79 30.04 -21.59
C ILE A 164 21.90 30.97 -22.79
N ASP A 165 20.93 31.86 -23.01
CA ASP A 165 20.96 32.83 -24.11
C ASP A 165 22.03 33.90 -23.89
N ALA A 166 22.31 34.29 -22.65
CA ALA A 166 23.44 35.14 -22.28
C ALA A 166 24.79 34.43 -22.50
N ILE A 167 24.89 33.14 -22.16
CA ILE A 167 26.06 32.30 -22.46
C ILE A 167 26.21 32.12 -23.98
N LYS A 168 25.12 31.90 -24.73
CA LYS A 168 25.13 31.81 -26.19
C LYS A 168 25.54 33.13 -26.85
N LYS A 169 25.09 34.28 -26.34
CA LYS A 169 25.53 35.60 -26.80
C LYS A 169 27.00 35.88 -26.45
N LYS A 170 27.46 35.47 -25.26
CA LYS A 170 28.87 35.54 -24.86
C LYS A 170 29.75 34.58 -25.69
N ASN A 171 29.17 33.46 -26.14
CA ASN A 171 29.75 32.54 -27.11
C ASN A 171 29.47 32.95 -28.57
N GLY A 172 28.84 34.10 -28.82
CA GLY A 172 28.59 34.61 -30.17
C GLY A 172 29.87 34.96 -30.95
N ASP A 173 31.03 34.98 -30.27
CA ASP A 173 32.37 35.10 -30.86
C ASP A 173 33.16 33.77 -30.82
N PHE A 174 32.56 32.66 -30.39
CA PHE A 174 33.17 31.34 -30.47
C PHE A 174 32.20 30.35 -31.10
N ASP A 175 32.51 29.97 -32.33
CA ASP A 175 31.82 28.96 -33.12
C ASP A 175 31.75 27.61 -32.34
N VAL A 176 30.65 27.37 -31.62
CA VAL A 176 30.49 26.16 -30.79
C VAL A 176 29.95 25.03 -31.66
N SER A 177 30.91 24.35 -32.28
CA SER A 177 30.85 22.93 -32.69
C SER A 177 30.29 22.01 -31.58
N PRO A 178 29.84 20.77 -31.89
CA PRO A 178 29.02 19.87 -31.04
C PRO A 178 29.73 19.35 -29.77
N ILE A 179 30.11 20.25 -28.87
CA ILE A 179 31.04 19.97 -27.77
C ILE A 179 30.33 19.48 -26.50
N THR A 180 29.01 19.61 -26.34
CA THR A 180 28.35 19.14 -25.11
C THR A 180 28.19 17.62 -25.06
N GLU A 181 27.82 16.94 -26.14
CA GLU A 181 27.87 15.46 -26.21
C GLU A 181 29.30 14.93 -26.31
N ILE A 182 30.19 15.66 -27.00
CA ILE A 182 31.62 15.32 -27.05
C ILE A 182 32.26 15.52 -25.66
N SER A 183 31.79 16.41 -24.80
CA SER A 183 32.38 16.65 -23.48
C SER A 183 32.05 15.55 -22.47
N THR A 184 30.85 14.96 -22.53
CA THR A 184 30.50 13.80 -21.69
C THR A 184 31.16 12.54 -22.21
N LYS A 185 31.23 12.36 -23.54
CA LYS A 185 31.96 11.26 -24.18
C LYS A 185 33.46 11.36 -23.96
N ARG A 186 34.07 12.55 -24.10
CA ARG A 186 35.49 12.79 -23.76
C ARG A 186 35.78 12.58 -22.29
N LYS A 187 34.91 13.01 -21.36
CA LYS A 187 35.08 12.72 -19.93
C LYS A 187 35.00 11.23 -19.61
N PHE A 188 34.21 10.46 -20.37
CA PHE A 188 34.15 9.01 -20.23
C PHE A 188 35.38 8.34 -20.86
N ASP A 189 35.77 8.75 -22.06
CA ASP A 189 36.97 8.28 -22.76
C ASP A 189 38.26 8.61 -21.99
N ASP A 190 38.32 9.77 -21.34
CA ASP A 190 39.43 10.18 -20.48
C ASP A 190 39.48 9.33 -19.20
N LYS A 191 38.32 9.02 -18.60
CA LYS A 191 38.26 8.10 -17.45
C LYS A 191 38.62 6.67 -17.83
N LEU A 192 38.25 6.23 -19.03
CA LEU A 192 38.66 4.94 -19.58
C LEU A 192 40.16 4.89 -19.81
N LYS A 193 40.76 5.93 -20.39
CA LYS A 193 42.22 6.02 -20.54
C LYS A 193 42.93 5.99 -19.19
N VAL A 194 42.46 6.76 -18.21
CA VAL A 194 43.03 6.72 -16.86
C VAL A 194 42.89 5.33 -16.23
N ALA A 195 41.78 4.61 -16.47
CA ALA A 195 41.63 3.23 -16.00
C ALA A 195 42.61 2.27 -16.69
N TYR A 196 42.81 2.41 -18.00
CA TYR A 196 43.81 1.63 -18.76
C TYR A 196 45.24 1.92 -18.31
N ASP A 197 45.58 3.19 -18.08
CA ASP A 197 46.92 3.59 -17.59
C ASP A 197 47.17 2.99 -16.19
N ILE A 198 46.18 3.01 -15.30
CA ILE A 198 46.26 2.40 -13.97
C ILE A 198 46.38 0.87 -14.07
N GLU A 199 45.66 0.23 -15.00
CA GLU A 199 45.76 -1.21 -15.26
C GLU A 199 47.15 -1.58 -15.76
N GLU A 200 47.72 -0.81 -16.69
CA GLU A 200 49.07 -1.03 -17.22
C GLU A 200 50.14 -0.85 -16.13
N ASP A 201 50.02 0.20 -15.31
CA ASP A 201 50.88 0.44 -14.15
C ASP A 201 50.78 -0.70 -13.13
N LEU A 202 49.57 -1.21 -12.87
CA LEU A 202 49.35 -2.33 -11.96
C LEU A 202 49.98 -3.62 -12.51
N LEU A 203 49.83 -3.90 -13.81
CA LEU A 203 50.45 -5.06 -14.47
C LEU A 203 51.98 -4.97 -14.45
N SER A 204 52.53 -3.78 -14.67
CA SER A 204 53.97 -3.52 -14.59
C SER A 204 54.51 -3.72 -13.17
N PHE A 205 53.79 -3.19 -12.17
CA PHE A 205 54.12 -3.39 -10.77
C PHE A 205 54.02 -4.87 -10.38
N LEU A 206 52.96 -5.57 -10.79
CA LEU A 206 52.75 -6.98 -10.52
C LEU A 206 53.87 -7.83 -11.13
N LYS A 207 54.24 -7.58 -12.40
CA LYS A 207 55.41 -8.21 -13.05
C LYS A 207 56.67 -8.02 -12.22
N ARG A 208 56.93 -6.79 -11.76
CA ARG A 208 58.11 -6.48 -10.94
C ARG A 208 58.10 -7.19 -9.59
N VAL A 209 56.94 -7.30 -8.95
CA VAL A 209 56.78 -8.02 -7.68
C VAL A 209 56.96 -9.52 -7.89
N ILE A 210 56.39 -10.11 -8.94
CA ILE A 210 56.57 -11.53 -9.27
C ILE A 210 58.04 -11.85 -9.57
N ILE A 211 58.73 -10.99 -10.33
CA ILE A 211 60.16 -11.17 -10.62
C ILE A 211 60.98 -11.10 -9.33
N LYS A 212 60.67 -10.17 -8.41
CA LYS A 212 61.32 -10.10 -7.09
C LYS A 212 61.01 -11.33 -6.24
N PHE A 213 59.77 -11.81 -6.26
CA PHE A 213 59.35 -13.00 -5.54
C PHE A 213 60.10 -14.23 -6.06
N LEU A 214 60.15 -14.42 -7.39
CA LEU A 214 60.91 -15.49 -8.03
C LEU A 214 62.40 -15.39 -7.68
N ALA A 215 63.00 -14.20 -7.74
CA ALA A 215 64.40 -14.02 -7.37
C ALA A 215 64.69 -14.37 -5.90
N VAL A 216 63.77 -14.08 -4.98
CA VAL A 216 63.89 -14.48 -3.56
C VAL A 216 63.70 -15.98 -3.40
N THR A 217 62.72 -16.59 -4.07
CA THR A 217 62.50 -18.03 -3.98
C THR A 217 63.57 -18.86 -4.67
N ASP A 218 64.17 -18.35 -5.75
CA ASP A 218 65.28 -18.98 -6.47
C ASP A 218 66.56 -18.93 -5.62
N TRP A 219 66.76 -17.84 -4.88
CA TRP A 219 67.85 -17.73 -3.90
C TRP A 219 67.73 -18.79 -2.78
N GLU A 220 66.50 -19.15 -2.39
CA GLU A 220 66.25 -20.21 -1.41
C GLU A 220 66.38 -21.63 -1.98
N SER A 221 66.23 -21.84 -3.30
CA SER A 221 66.26 -23.18 -3.92
C SER A 221 67.55 -23.57 -4.66
N GLU A 222 68.57 -22.72 -4.70
CA GLU A 222 69.89 -22.96 -5.36
C GLU A 222 69.82 -23.40 -6.85
N GLU A 223 68.65 -23.31 -7.48
CA GLU A 223 68.42 -23.73 -8.87
C GLU A 223 68.62 -22.53 -9.80
N ILE A 224 69.61 -22.59 -10.70
CA ILE A 224 69.89 -21.51 -11.65
C ILE A 224 68.81 -21.50 -12.73
N MET A 225 67.81 -20.62 -12.58
CA MET A 225 66.72 -20.51 -13.54
C MET A 225 67.19 -19.84 -14.84
N THR A 226 66.89 -20.46 -16.00
CA THR A 226 67.21 -19.85 -17.30
C THR A 226 66.23 -18.72 -17.64
N GLU A 227 66.64 -17.76 -18.48
CA GLU A 227 65.80 -16.62 -18.88
C GLU A 227 64.45 -17.06 -19.50
N LYS A 228 64.45 -18.18 -20.24
CA LYS A 228 63.23 -18.75 -20.83
C LYS A 228 62.29 -19.34 -19.78
N ASP A 229 62.84 -19.96 -18.74
CA ASP A 229 62.04 -20.49 -17.63
C ASP A 229 61.53 -19.37 -16.73
N LEU A 230 62.28 -18.26 -16.59
CA LEU A 230 61.84 -17.03 -15.94
C LEU A 230 60.63 -16.41 -16.63
N GLN A 231 60.70 -16.21 -17.94
CA GLN A 231 59.57 -15.66 -18.69
C GLN A 231 58.34 -16.59 -18.63
N ARG A 232 58.55 -17.92 -18.69
CA ARG A 232 57.47 -18.90 -18.56
C ARG A 232 56.80 -18.86 -17.18
N ASN A 233 57.60 -18.83 -16.12
CA ASN A 233 57.09 -18.80 -14.74
C ASN A 233 56.42 -17.47 -14.41
N VAL A 234 56.96 -16.34 -14.88
CA VAL A 234 56.31 -15.01 -14.74
C VAL A 234 54.95 -15.00 -15.43
N ASN A 235 54.86 -15.49 -16.67
CA ASN A 235 53.59 -15.53 -17.42
C ASN A 235 52.58 -16.48 -16.78
N SER A 236 53.03 -17.63 -16.25
CA SER A 236 52.17 -18.59 -15.55
C SER A 236 51.61 -18.02 -14.24
N LEU A 237 52.44 -17.34 -13.45
CA LEU A 237 52.02 -16.68 -12.20
C LEU A 237 51.10 -15.49 -12.49
N LEU A 238 51.38 -14.69 -13.52
CA LEU A 238 50.47 -13.63 -13.97
C LEU A 238 49.11 -14.19 -14.38
N GLY A 239 49.08 -15.27 -15.16
CA GLY A 239 47.83 -15.93 -15.56
C GLY A 239 47.05 -16.48 -14.37
N THR A 240 47.75 -17.00 -13.35
CA THR A 240 47.13 -17.47 -12.11
C THR A 240 46.51 -16.30 -11.31
N ILE A 241 47.22 -15.17 -11.21
CA ILE A 241 46.74 -13.97 -10.50
C ILE A 241 45.59 -13.29 -11.28
N ASP A 242 45.67 -13.22 -12.60
CA ASP A 242 44.58 -12.73 -13.45
C ASP A 242 43.33 -13.62 -13.32
N GLY A 243 43.53 -14.94 -13.27
CA GLY A 243 42.46 -15.91 -12.95
C GLY A 243 41.81 -15.65 -11.57
N PHE A 244 42.60 -15.25 -10.57
CA PHE A 244 42.09 -14.86 -9.26
C PHE A 244 41.26 -13.55 -9.32
N VAL A 245 41.74 -12.52 -10.01
CA VAL A 245 41.09 -11.20 -10.14
C VAL A 245 39.80 -11.28 -10.97
N THR A 246 39.83 -11.99 -12.10
CA THR A 246 38.65 -12.17 -12.97
C THR A 246 37.50 -12.88 -12.23
N ASN A 247 37.82 -13.88 -11.40
CA ASN A 247 36.83 -14.53 -10.55
C ASN A 247 36.29 -13.62 -9.45
N LEU A 248 37.10 -12.73 -8.86
CA LEU A 248 36.60 -11.69 -7.93
C LEU A 248 35.60 -10.74 -8.59
N VAL A 249 35.93 -10.23 -9.77
CA VAL A 249 35.06 -9.30 -10.51
C VAL A 249 33.75 -9.98 -10.90
N ARG A 250 33.80 -11.26 -11.32
CA ARG A 250 32.61 -12.05 -11.62
C ARG A 250 31.71 -12.24 -10.38
N ASN A 251 32.32 -12.57 -9.24
CA ASN A 251 31.60 -12.78 -7.97
C ASN A 251 30.92 -11.50 -7.45
N SER A 252 31.47 -10.31 -7.72
CA SER A 252 30.82 -9.04 -7.31
C SER A 252 29.47 -8.77 -8.00
N LYS A 253 29.22 -9.37 -9.17
CA LYS A 253 28.00 -9.13 -9.97
C LYS A 253 26.89 -10.13 -9.66
N THR A 254 27.22 -11.28 -9.08
CA THR A 254 26.29 -12.36 -8.78
C THR A 254 26.44 -12.71 -7.31
N ASN A 255 25.46 -12.38 -6.47
CA ASN A 255 25.40 -12.70 -5.03
C ASN A 255 25.31 -14.22 -4.73
N SER A 256 26.05 -15.05 -5.46
CA SER A 256 26.10 -16.49 -5.33
C SER A 256 27.35 -16.85 -4.52
N THR A 257 27.14 -17.43 -3.35
CA THR A 257 28.17 -17.76 -2.34
C THR A 257 29.07 -18.96 -2.68
N SER A 258 29.07 -19.44 -3.93
CA SER A 258 29.79 -20.65 -4.31
C SER A 258 30.47 -20.47 -5.66
N ASP A 259 31.71 -20.01 -5.65
CA ASP A 259 32.67 -20.32 -6.73
C ASP A 259 34.08 -20.37 -6.13
N TRP A 260 34.49 -21.59 -5.78
CA TRP A 260 35.85 -21.91 -5.38
C TRP A 260 36.69 -22.11 -6.65
N LEU A 261 37.88 -21.49 -6.70
CA LEU A 261 38.75 -21.65 -7.86
C LEU A 261 39.56 -22.94 -7.73
N ILE A 262 39.45 -23.83 -8.72
CA ILE A 262 40.24 -25.06 -8.82
C ILE A 262 41.46 -24.75 -9.67
N ILE A 263 42.64 -24.82 -9.07
CA ILE A 263 43.94 -24.60 -9.74
C ILE A 263 44.76 -25.88 -9.64
N GLU A 264 45.42 -26.26 -10.74
CA GLU A 264 46.44 -27.31 -10.78
C GLU A 264 47.82 -26.64 -10.82
N PRO A 265 48.41 -26.24 -9.67
CA PRO A 265 49.58 -25.37 -9.68
C PRO A 265 50.87 -26.12 -10.00
N THR A 266 51.69 -25.48 -10.81
CA THR A 266 53.11 -25.78 -11.03
C THR A 266 53.92 -25.59 -9.73
N SER A 267 55.13 -26.15 -9.64
CA SER A 267 55.98 -26.10 -8.42
C SER A 267 56.16 -24.67 -7.84
N THR A 268 56.32 -23.68 -8.71
CA THR A 268 56.47 -22.25 -8.37
C THR A 268 55.15 -21.60 -7.95
N GLU A 269 54.06 -21.87 -8.67
CA GLU A 269 52.69 -21.41 -8.32
C GLU A 269 52.25 -21.93 -6.95
N ARG A 270 52.65 -23.16 -6.61
CA ARG A 270 52.36 -23.75 -5.30
C ARG A 270 53.02 -22.97 -4.17
N ARG A 271 54.26 -22.50 -4.35
CA ARG A 271 54.95 -21.67 -3.35
C ARG A 271 54.24 -20.33 -3.18
N LEU A 272 53.84 -19.69 -4.28
CA LEU A 272 53.08 -18.44 -4.22
C LEU A 272 51.74 -18.64 -3.50
N ILE A 273 50.96 -19.65 -3.85
CA ILE A 273 49.67 -19.95 -3.21
C ILE A 273 49.86 -20.21 -1.72
N LYS A 274 50.89 -20.96 -1.31
CA LYS A 274 51.23 -21.16 0.10
C LYS A 274 51.54 -19.85 0.82
N HIS A 275 52.33 -18.95 0.22
CA HIS A 275 52.60 -17.64 0.80
C HIS A 275 51.33 -16.77 0.91
N LEU A 276 50.43 -16.85 -0.07
CA LEU A 276 49.15 -16.11 -0.03
C LEU A 276 48.17 -16.68 1.01
N ILE A 277 48.18 -17.99 1.24
CA ILE A 277 47.42 -18.64 2.34
C ILE A 277 48.01 -18.25 3.70
N LEU A 278 49.34 -18.30 3.86
CA LEU A 278 50.03 -17.92 5.10
C LEU A 278 49.78 -16.47 5.50
N ASN A 279 49.70 -15.57 4.51
CA ASN A 279 49.36 -14.16 4.73
C ASN A 279 47.85 -13.90 4.87
N GLY A 280 47.02 -14.95 4.87
CA GLY A 280 45.57 -14.85 5.07
C GLY A 280 44.79 -14.17 3.95
N ILE A 281 45.40 -14.04 2.76
CA ILE A 281 44.78 -13.45 1.56
C ILE A 281 43.85 -14.47 0.89
N LEU A 282 44.21 -15.75 0.97
CA LEU A 282 43.47 -16.87 0.41
C LEU A 282 42.90 -17.78 1.51
N THR A 283 41.69 -18.29 1.32
CA THR A 283 41.09 -19.36 2.13
C THR A 283 41.10 -20.67 1.34
N GLU A 284 41.68 -21.70 1.93
CA GLU A 284 41.72 -23.06 1.38
C GLU A 284 40.52 -23.88 1.88
N ARG A 285 39.92 -24.68 0.99
CA ARG A 285 38.88 -25.65 1.36
C ARG A 285 39.53 -26.94 1.87
N GLU A 286 38.89 -27.61 2.83
CA GLU A 286 39.38 -28.86 3.44
C GLU A 286 39.59 -30.01 2.43
N ASP A 287 38.96 -29.96 1.25
CA ASP A 287 39.10 -30.94 0.16
C ASP A 287 40.33 -30.72 -0.75
N SER A 288 41.21 -29.78 -0.41
CA SER A 288 42.40 -29.41 -1.19
C SER A 288 43.49 -30.51 -1.11
N ASN A 289 44.00 -30.94 -2.27
CA ASN A 289 45.04 -31.97 -2.39
C ASN A 289 46.30 -31.38 -3.03
N GLN A 290 47.47 -32.01 -2.84
CA GLN A 290 48.76 -31.51 -3.39
C GLN A 290 48.77 -31.31 -4.92
N ILE A 291 47.80 -31.88 -5.65
CA ILE A 291 47.66 -31.81 -7.11
C ILE A 291 46.62 -30.74 -7.53
N ARG A 292 45.63 -30.45 -6.67
CA ARG A 292 44.54 -29.51 -6.95
C ARG A 292 44.25 -28.66 -5.73
N TYR A 293 44.55 -27.37 -5.86
CA TYR A 293 44.23 -26.38 -4.85
C TYR A 293 42.85 -25.79 -5.13
N ILE A 294 41.95 -25.93 -4.16
CA ILE A 294 40.61 -25.32 -4.20
C ILE A 294 40.64 -24.11 -3.29
N VAL A 295 40.76 -22.92 -3.89
CA VAL A 295 41.09 -21.70 -3.16
C VAL A 295 40.10 -20.59 -3.48
N LYS A 296 39.74 -19.83 -2.46
CA LYS A 296 38.91 -18.62 -2.58
C LYS A 296 39.69 -17.42 -2.02
N LEU A 297 39.57 -16.26 -2.66
CA LEU A 297 40.08 -15.02 -2.06
C LEU A 297 39.21 -14.63 -0.87
N ARG A 298 39.85 -14.23 0.23
CA ARG A 298 39.14 -13.72 1.39
C ARG A 298 38.41 -12.42 1.02
N ASP A 299 37.16 -12.28 1.46
CA ASP A 299 36.38 -11.07 1.24
C ASP A 299 37.01 -9.91 2.04
N ILE A 300 37.92 -9.17 1.41
CA ILE A 300 38.50 -7.95 1.98
C ILE A 300 37.74 -6.77 1.36
N GLY A 301 36.70 -6.30 2.07
CA GLY A 301 36.13 -4.97 1.84
C GLY A 301 35.03 -4.81 0.77
N LEU A 302 34.31 -5.86 0.37
CA LEU A 302 33.06 -5.71 -0.41
C LEU A 302 31.89 -5.29 0.49
N THR A 303 31.89 -4.01 0.88
CA THR A 303 30.69 -3.31 1.40
C THR A 303 30.55 -1.98 0.68
N ILE A 304 30.20 -2.02 -0.61
CA ILE A 304 29.48 -0.96 -1.34
C ILE A 304 28.60 -1.64 -2.39
#